data_AF-A0AAD8XV48-F1
#
_entry.id   AF-A0AAD8XV48-F1
#
_cell.length_a   1.000
_cell.length_b   1.000
_cell.length_c   1.000
_cell.angle_alpha   90.00
_cell.angle_beta   90.00
_cell.angle_gamma   90.00
#
_symmetry.space_group_name_H-M   'P 1'
#
loop_
_entity.id
_entity.type
_entity.pdbx_description
1 polymer ?
#
loop_
_entity_poly.entity_id
_entity_poly.type
_entity_poly.pdbx_seq_one_letter_code
_entity_poly.pdbx_strand_id
1 'polypeptide(L)'
;MKRVQANDPVAMVQMGLRRYEAGDYDSAFKYENKAAALGDAGAHYQVATFYNEGKGVEKDGKKEVYHLEQAAIGGHPIARHNLGCKEKKNGRVDRAIQHMIIAARLGCDSSLDALKDGFRGDWSARKTLLQLFVHTRLP
;
A
#
# COMPACT_ATOMS: atom_id res chain seq x y z
N MET A 1 16.03 30.83 -10.44
CA MET A 1 16.06 29.99 -9.22
C MET A 1 15.69 28.55 -9.60
N LYS A 2 16.63 27.58 -9.57
CA LYS A 2 16.41 26.14 -9.89
C LYS A 2 17.04 25.26 -8.81
N ARG A 3 16.50 25.28 -7.58
CA ARG A 3 16.94 24.40 -6.48
C ARG A 3 15.86 23.44 -5.96
N VAL A 4 14.68 23.45 -6.56
CA VAL A 4 13.52 22.64 -6.10
C VAL A 4 13.51 21.22 -6.69
N GLN A 5 14.19 20.95 -7.81
CA GLN A 5 14.11 19.64 -8.49
C GLN A 5 14.89 18.49 -7.82
N ALA A 6 15.88 18.77 -6.97
CA ALA A 6 16.75 17.71 -6.44
C ALA A 6 16.13 16.91 -5.28
N ASN A 7 15.03 17.40 -4.70
CA ASN A 7 14.38 16.81 -3.53
C ASN A 7 12.85 16.71 -3.68
N ASP A 8 12.36 16.74 -4.92
CA ASP A 8 10.94 16.52 -5.21
C ASP A 8 10.67 15.00 -5.28
N PRO A 9 9.92 14.43 -4.32
CA PRO A 9 9.61 13.00 -4.33
C PRO A 9 8.89 12.57 -5.61
N VAL A 10 8.08 13.44 -6.22
CA VAL A 10 7.35 13.14 -7.46
C VAL A 10 8.33 12.95 -8.63
N ALA A 11 9.33 13.83 -8.73
CA ALA A 11 10.37 13.72 -9.75
C ALA A 11 11.22 12.45 -9.56
N MET A 12 11.52 12.08 -8.30
CA MET A 12 12.25 10.85 -7.98
C MET A 12 11.45 9.61 -8.36
N VAL A 13 10.16 9.53 -8.01
CA VAL A 13 9.27 8.43 -8.43
C VAL A 13 9.22 8.34 -9.95
N GLN A 14 9.12 9.46 -10.66
CA GLN A 14 9.10 9.44 -12.12
C GLN A 14 10.42 8.90 -12.71
N MET A 15 11.57 9.26 -12.13
CA MET A 15 12.86 8.68 -12.54
C MET A 15 12.94 7.19 -12.21
N GLY A 16 12.45 6.78 -11.03
CA GLY A 16 12.36 5.38 -10.61
C GLY A 16 11.56 4.54 -11.59
N LEU A 17 10.36 4.99 -11.95
CA LEU A 17 9.48 4.34 -12.92
C LEU A 17 10.15 4.17 -14.29
N ARG A 18 10.79 5.21 -14.82
CA ARG A 18 11.49 5.13 -16.12
C ARG A 18 12.63 4.10 -16.10
N ARG A 19 13.37 4.02 -14.99
CA ARG A 19 14.43 3.02 -14.83
C ARG A 19 13.87 1.61 -14.71
N TYR A 20 12.75 1.46 -14.01
CA TYR A 20 12.03 0.19 -13.89
C TYR A 20 11.55 -0.32 -15.25
N GLU A 21 10.95 0.55 -16.07
CA GLU A 21 10.51 0.23 -17.44
C GLU A 21 11.68 -0.13 -18.37
N ALA A 22 12.85 0.48 -18.15
CA ALA A 22 14.09 0.15 -18.86
C ALA A 22 14.76 -1.15 -18.35
N GLY A 23 14.20 -1.81 -17.34
CA GLY A 23 14.76 -3.03 -16.73
C GLY A 23 15.95 -2.78 -15.78
N ASP A 24 16.28 -1.52 -15.49
CA ASP A 24 17.33 -1.12 -14.55
C ASP A 24 16.76 -1.03 -13.13
N TYR A 25 16.54 -2.20 -12.53
CA TYR A 25 15.90 -2.31 -11.21
C TYR A 25 16.75 -1.76 -10.07
N ASP A 26 18.08 -1.84 -10.17
CA ASP A 26 19.00 -1.30 -9.15
C ASP A 26 18.87 0.23 -9.07
N SER A 27 18.85 0.91 -10.22
CA SER A 27 18.66 2.35 -10.27
C SER A 27 17.24 2.73 -9.86
N ALA A 28 16.23 1.98 -10.33
CA ALA A 28 14.84 2.21 -9.97
C ALA A 28 14.65 2.16 -8.45
N PHE A 29 15.16 1.12 -7.79
CA PHE A 29 15.14 0.97 -6.35
C PHE A 29 15.78 2.17 -5.64
N LYS A 30 16.94 2.66 -6.13
CA LYS A 30 17.61 3.82 -5.52
C LYS A 30 16.77 5.09 -5.57
N TYR A 31 16.05 5.33 -6.67
CA TYR A 31 15.18 6.51 -6.79
C TYR A 31 13.94 6.38 -5.91
N GLU A 32 13.27 5.22 -5.93
CA GLU A 32 12.10 4.97 -5.10
C GLU A 32 12.45 5.00 -3.60
N ASN A 33 13.61 4.46 -3.21
CA ASN A 33 14.05 4.50 -1.81
C ASN A 33 14.37 5.93 -1.34
N LYS A 34 14.85 6.81 -2.22
CA LYS A 34 15.02 8.23 -1.91
C LYS A 34 13.67 8.94 -1.76
N ALA A 35 12.71 8.69 -2.66
CA ALA A 35 11.37 9.24 -2.56
C ALA A 35 10.65 8.75 -1.28
N ALA A 36 10.81 7.48 -0.92
CA ALA A 36 10.30 6.91 0.33
C ALA A 36 10.94 7.60 1.55
N ALA A 37 12.26 7.87 1.52
CA ALA A 37 12.92 8.62 2.60
C ALA A 37 12.40 10.06 2.76
N LEU A 38 11.75 10.63 1.74
CA LEU A 38 11.05 11.92 1.80
C LEU A 38 9.59 11.81 2.26
N GLY A 39 9.13 10.60 2.61
CA GLY A 39 7.79 10.34 3.13
C GLY A 39 6.73 10.04 2.08
N ASP A 40 7.11 9.81 0.82
CA ASP A 40 6.14 9.48 -0.23
C ASP A 40 5.56 8.07 -0.02
N ALA A 41 4.23 7.99 0.15
CA ALA A 41 3.54 6.74 0.44
C ALA A 41 3.54 5.78 -0.75
N GLY A 42 3.51 6.31 -1.98
CA GLY A 42 3.60 5.52 -3.21
C GLY A 42 5.00 4.90 -3.36
N ALA A 43 6.04 5.68 -3.12
CA ALA A 43 7.42 5.23 -3.13
C ALA A 43 7.67 4.15 -2.07
N HIS A 44 7.13 4.31 -0.84
CA HIS A 44 7.18 3.25 0.15
C HIS A 44 6.52 1.96 -0.35
N TYR A 45 5.38 2.05 -1.04
CA TYR A 45 4.76 0.87 -1.66
C TYR A 45 5.65 0.23 -2.72
N GLN A 46 6.28 1.03 -3.60
CA GLN A 46 7.20 0.52 -4.62
C GLN A 46 8.46 -0.12 -4.01
N VAL A 47 9.02 0.46 -2.95
CA VAL A 47 10.15 -0.16 -2.23
C VAL A 47 9.73 -1.51 -1.62
N ALA A 48 8.50 -1.63 -1.12
CA ALA A 48 8.00 -2.92 -0.66
C ALA A 48 7.88 -3.95 -1.79
N THR A 49 7.45 -3.57 -3.00
CA THR A 49 7.36 -4.49 -4.13
C THR A 49 8.75 -4.99 -4.57
N PHE A 50 9.77 -4.13 -4.56
CA PHE A 50 11.16 -4.56 -4.80
C PHE A 50 11.62 -5.63 -3.81
N TYR A 51 11.39 -5.45 -2.51
CA TYR A 51 11.75 -6.44 -1.49
C TYR A 51 10.92 -7.72 -1.54
N ASN A 52 9.68 -7.67 -2.04
CA ASN A 52 8.84 -8.86 -2.23
C ASN A 52 9.32 -9.70 -3.43
N GLU A 53 9.58 -9.03 -4.54
CA GLU A 53 9.95 -9.66 -5.81
C GLU A 53 11.44 -10.01 -5.90
N GLY A 54 12.29 -9.33 -5.12
CA GLY A 54 13.75 -9.48 -5.20
C GLY A 54 14.34 -8.83 -6.46
N LYS A 55 13.73 -7.76 -6.97
CA LYS A 55 14.20 -7.04 -8.16
C LYS A 55 15.17 -5.93 -7.75
N GLY A 56 16.41 -6.02 -8.21
CA GLY A 56 17.46 -5.04 -7.89
C GLY A 56 17.86 -4.97 -6.40
N VAL A 57 17.26 -5.81 -5.56
CA VAL A 57 17.57 -6.02 -4.15
C VAL A 57 17.29 -7.46 -3.78
N GLU A 58 17.95 -7.96 -2.75
CA GLU A 58 17.63 -9.28 -2.19
C GLU A 58 16.21 -9.26 -1.60
N LYS A 59 15.49 -10.37 -1.78
CA LYS A 59 14.15 -10.55 -1.23
C LYS A 59 14.19 -10.51 0.29
N ASP A 60 13.41 -9.61 0.89
CA ASP A 60 13.36 -9.45 2.35
C ASP A 60 11.93 -9.14 2.80
N GLY A 61 11.27 -10.18 3.32
CA GLY A 61 9.89 -10.07 3.79
C GLY A 61 9.71 -9.15 5.00
N LYS A 62 10.75 -8.92 5.81
CA LYS A 62 10.68 -7.98 6.96
C LYS A 62 10.72 -6.54 6.46
N LYS A 63 11.63 -6.23 5.53
CA LYS A 63 11.69 -4.90 4.91
C LYS A 63 10.47 -4.61 4.06
N GLU A 64 9.95 -5.60 3.33
CA GLU A 64 8.67 -5.49 2.63
C GLU A 64 7.56 -5.02 3.57
N VAL A 65 7.37 -5.71 4.71
CA VAL A 65 6.33 -5.36 5.69
C VAL A 65 6.55 -3.96 6.26
N TYR A 66 7.78 -3.61 6.62
CA TYR A 66 8.11 -2.28 7.11
C TYR A 66 7.69 -1.19 6.13
N HIS A 67 8.05 -1.33 4.85
CA HIS A 67 7.69 -0.35 3.83
C HIS A 67 6.19 -0.33 3.53
N LEU A 68 5.49 -1.48 3.58
CA LEU A 68 4.02 -1.52 3.51
C LEU A 68 3.36 -0.78 4.68
N GLU A 69 3.91 -0.89 5.90
CA GLU A 69 3.42 -0.16 7.06
C GLU A 69 3.57 1.36 6.88
N GLN A 70 4.73 1.82 6.42
CA GLN A 70 4.94 3.24 6.12
C GLN A 70 3.99 3.75 5.04
N ALA A 71 3.83 3.01 3.94
CA ALA A 71 2.87 3.35 2.88
C ALA A 71 1.43 3.38 3.41
N ALA A 72 1.04 2.43 4.25
CA ALA A 72 -0.29 2.38 4.85
C ALA A 72 -0.55 3.51 5.86
N ILE A 73 0.48 3.96 6.60
CA ILE A 73 0.42 5.15 7.46
C ILE A 73 0.25 6.40 6.60
N GLY A 74 0.95 6.49 5.47
CA GLY A 74 0.79 7.54 4.46
C GLY A 74 -0.51 7.47 3.64
N GLY A 75 -1.45 6.56 3.98
CA GLY A 75 -2.76 6.48 3.36
C GLY A 75 -2.83 5.69 2.05
N HIS A 76 -1.81 4.88 1.72
CA HIS A 76 -1.80 4.08 0.49
C HIS A 76 -2.79 2.89 0.59
N PRO A 77 -3.90 2.87 -0.17
CA PRO A 77 -4.97 1.88 -0.01
C PRO A 77 -4.50 0.44 -0.28
N ILE A 78 -3.71 0.24 -1.33
CA ILE A 78 -3.21 -1.09 -1.72
C ILE A 78 -2.20 -1.62 -0.70
N ALA A 79 -1.40 -0.74 -0.07
CA ALA A 79 -0.43 -1.17 0.92
C ALA A 79 -1.14 -1.67 2.18
N ARG A 80 -2.17 -0.93 2.60
CA ARG A 80 -3.05 -1.33 3.70
C ARG A 80 -3.78 -2.65 3.39
N HIS A 81 -4.26 -2.85 2.17
CA HIS A 81 -4.84 -4.13 1.73
C HIS A 81 -3.84 -5.29 1.86
N ASN A 82 -2.62 -5.10 1.36
CA ASN A 82 -1.58 -6.12 1.39
C ASN A 82 -1.19 -6.52 2.82
N LEU A 83 -1.14 -5.56 3.75
CA LEU A 83 -0.99 -5.86 5.19
C LEU A 83 -2.15 -6.71 5.71
N GLY A 84 -3.39 -6.38 5.35
CA GLY A 84 -4.56 -7.20 5.71
C GLY A 84 -4.46 -8.63 5.19
N CYS A 85 -4.01 -8.82 3.95
CA CYS A 85 -3.75 -10.13 3.38
C CYS A 85 -2.64 -10.90 4.12
N LYS A 86 -1.56 -10.23 4.54
CA LYS A 86 -0.49 -10.84 5.35
C LYS A 86 -0.99 -11.25 6.74
N GLU A 87 -1.74 -10.38 7.41
CA GLU A 87 -2.35 -10.68 8.70
C GLU A 87 -3.31 -11.88 8.63
N LYS A 88 -4.12 -11.95 7.56
CA LYS A 88 -5.01 -13.09 7.30
C LYS A 88 -4.23 -14.39 7.12
N LYS A 89 -3.14 -14.36 6.34
CA LYS A 89 -2.25 -15.54 6.15
C LYS A 89 -1.61 -16.00 7.46
N ASN A 90 -1.36 -15.07 8.39
CA ASN A 90 -0.84 -15.37 9.72
C ASN A 90 -1.93 -15.80 10.72
N GLY A 91 -3.18 -16.02 10.27
CA GLY A 91 -4.30 -16.42 11.12
C GLY A 91 -4.88 -15.29 11.98
N ARG A 92 -4.38 -14.05 11.85
CA ARG A 92 -4.84 -12.88 12.61
C ARG A 92 -6.01 -12.21 11.89
N VAL A 93 -7.14 -12.92 11.82
CA VAL A 93 -8.32 -12.54 11.04
C VAL A 93 -8.89 -11.19 11.46
N ASP A 94 -8.98 -10.90 12.76
CA ASP A 94 -9.52 -9.63 13.24
C ASP A 94 -8.70 -8.42 12.77
N ARG A 95 -7.37 -8.53 12.86
CA ARG A 95 -6.44 -7.51 12.35
C ARG A 95 -6.56 -7.38 10.84
N ALA A 96 -6.67 -8.49 10.12
CA ALA A 96 -6.85 -8.48 8.68
C ALA A 96 -8.12 -7.70 8.26
N ILE A 97 -9.23 -7.94 8.94
CA ILE A 97 -10.50 -7.23 8.70
C ILE A 97 -10.33 -5.73 8.96
N GLN A 98 -9.66 -5.33 10.05
CA GLN A 98 -9.39 -3.92 10.33
C GLN A 98 -8.58 -3.25 9.22
N HIS A 99 -7.52 -3.91 8.75
CA HIS A 99 -6.72 -3.43 7.61
C HIS A 99 -7.58 -3.28 6.35
N MET A 100 -8.40 -4.29 6.02
CA MET A 100 -9.27 -4.26 4.84
C MET A 100 -10.35 -3.17 4.94
N ILE A 101 -10.93 -2.93 6.12
CA ILE A 101 -11.91 -1.84 6.32
C ILE A 101 -11.27 -0.49 6.04
N ILE A 102 -10.06 -0.25 6.57
CA ILE A 102 -9.35 1.01 6.32
C ILE A 102 -8.99 1.15 4.84
N ALA A 103 -8.48 0.09 4.21
CA ALA A 103 -8.15 0.09 2.78
C ALA A 103 -9.39 0.37 1.91
N ALA A 104 -10.54 -0.25 2.22
CA ALA A 104 -11.78 -0.01 1.50
C ALA A 104 -12.27 1.44 1.66
N ARG A 105 -12.14 2.03 2.86
CA ARG A 105 -12.43 3.45 3.10
C ARG A 105 -11.51 4.40 2.33
N LEU A 106 -10.29 3.97 2.03
CA LEU A 106 -9.34 4.68 1.18
C LEU A 106 -9.55 4.43 -0.33
N GLY A 107 -10.62 3.72 -0.72
CA GLY A 107 -10.98 3.45 -2.12
C GLY A 107 -10.45 2.13 -2.69
N CYS A 108 -10.01 1.18 -1.86
CA CYS A 108 -9.60 -0.15 -2.33
C CYS A 108 -10.80 -1.06 -2.58
N ASP A 109 -11.25 -1.16 -3.83
CA ASP A 109 -12.35 -2.06 -4.23
C ASP A 109 -12.06 -3.52 -3.92
N SER A 110 -10.81 -3.99 -4.12
CA SER A 110 -10.43 -5.37 -3.77
C SER A 110 -10.60 -5.68 -2.28
N SER A 111 -10.38 -4.69 -1.40
CA SER A 111 -10.65 -4.86 0.03
C SER A 111 -12.14 -4.88 0.32
N LEU A 112 -12.90 -4.02 -0.35
CA LEU A 112 -14.35 -3.95 -0.21
C LEU A 112 -15.00 -5.27 -0.64
N ASP A 113 -14.58 -5.84 -1.76
CA ASP A 113 -15.12 -7.11 -2.26
C ASP A 113 -14.69 -8.29 -1.37
N ALA A 114 -13.45 -8.32 -0.92
CA ALA A 114 -12.99 -9.33 0.05
C ALA A 114 -13.81 -9.30 1.36
N LEU A 115 -14.20 -8.10 1.82
CA LEU A 115 -15.07 -7.94 2.98
C LEU A 115 -16.50 -8.44 2.67
N LYS A 116 -17.10 -8.03 1.56
CA LYS A 116 -18.44 -8.49 1.15
C LYS A 116 -18.52 -10.01 1.05
N ASP A 117 -17.49 -10.64 0.50
CA ASP A 117 -17.41 -12.09 0.38
C ASP A 117 -17.26 -12.78 1.74
N GLY A 118 -16.44 -12.21 2.64
CA GLY A 118 -16.28 -12.70 4.01
C GLY A 118 -17.58 -12.66 4.82
N PHE A 119 -18.43 -11.65 4.60
CA PHE A 119 -19.70 -11.50 5.33
C PHE A 119 -20.93 -11.95 4.54
N ARG A 120 -20.76 -12.69 3.43
CA ARG A 120 -21.86 -13.12 2.57
C ARG A 120 -22.93 -13.93 3.33
N GLY A 121 -22.56 -14.61 4.42
CA GLY A 121 -23.46 -15.35 5.31
C GLY A 121 -23.86 -14.63 6.60
N ASP A 122 -23.28 -13.47 6.92
CA ASP A 122 -23.57 -12.71 8.15
C ASP A 122 -24.24 -11.38 7.81
N TRP A 123 -25.57 -11.38 7.87
CA TRP A 123 -26.40 -10.20 7.62
C TRP A 123 -26.10 -9.04 8.58
N SER A 124 -25.76 -9.35 9.84
CA SER A 124 -25.45 -8.33 10.85
C SER A 124 -24.16 -7.61 10.50
N ALA A 125 -23.10 -8.36 10.19
CA ALA A 125 -21.82 -7.80 9.80
C ALA A 125 -21.88 -7.06 8.45
N ARG A 126 -22.69 -7.54 7.50
CA ARG A 126 -22.97 -6.83 6.25
C ARG A 126 -23.65 -5.48 6.50
N LYS A 127 -24.58 -5.41 7.46
CA LYS A 127 -25.24 -4.15 7.85
C LYS A 127 -24.25 -3.19 8.50
N THR A 128 -23.34 -3.67 9.34
CA THR A 128 -22.25 -2.86 9.93
C THR A 128 -21.32 -2.30 8.87
N LEU A 129 -20.95 -3.10 7.86
CA LEU A 129 -20.19 -2.59 6.71
C LEU A 129 -20.95 -1.52 5.95
N LEU A 130 -22.23 -1.74 5.63
CA LEU A 130 -23.04 -0.74 4.93
C LEU A 130 -23.16 0.57 5.74
N GLN A 131 -23.34 0.49 7.05
CA GLN A 131 -23.37 1.68 7.92
C GLN A 131 -22.04 2.45 7.93
N LEU A 132 -20.90 1.76 7.86
CA LEU A 132 -19.59 2.40 7.76
C LEU A 132 -19.40 3.21 6.46
N PHE A 133 -20.09 2.84 5.37
CA PHE A 133 -20.01 3.54 4.07
C PHE A 133 -21.12 4.59 3.86
N VAL A 134 -22.29 4.45 4.50
CA VAL A 134 -23.40 5.42 4.36
C VAL A 134 -23.10 6.75 5.06
N HIS A 135 -22.28 6.75 6.11
CA HIS A 135 -21.94 7.98 6.85
C HIS A 135 -20.71 8.73 6.30
N THR A 136 -20.12 8.27 5.18
CA THR A 136 -18.94 8.92 4.55
C THR A 136 -19.23 9.65 3.26
N ARG A 137 -20.50 9.82 2.86
CA ARG A 137 -20.87 10.98 2.02
C ARG A 137 -21.09 12.16 2.96
N LEU A 138 -20.00 12.82 3.35
CA LEU A 138 -20.12 14.18 3.88
C LEU A 138 -20.51 15.12 2.71
N PRO A 139 -21.36 16.13 2.98
CA PRO A 139 -21.85 17.10 1.99
C PRO A 139 -20.76 17.98 1.39
#